data_AF-A0A4R5KI35-F1
#
_entry.id   AF-A0A4R5KI35-F1
#
_cell.length_a   1.000
_cell.length_b   1.000
_cell.length_c   1.000
_cell.angle_alpha   90.00
_cell.angle_beta   90.00
_cell.angle_gamma   90.00
#
_symmetry.space_group_name_H-M   'P 1'
#
loop_
_entity.id
_entity.type
_entity.pdbx_description
1 polymer ?
#
loop_
_entity_poly.entity_id
_entity_poly.type
_entity_poly.pdbx_seq_one_letter_code
_entity_poly.pdbx_strand_id
1 'polypeptide(L)'
;MTNVNQHQMPLQHVIDNAEKAIQAAQDAEMAVRQAQLDSNPQKLASSIQQLETAQRAVAQARSQLDAHRNDANGQELQQVQEQLTQASQTMDIVDGNTLQPKQVR
;
A
#
# COMPACT_ATOMS: atom_id res chain seq x y z
N MET A 1 8.92 -34.19 -17.16
CA MET A 1 9.46 -33.88 -15.82
C MET A 1 8.62 -32.74 -15.27
N THR A 2 7.89 -33.02 -14.20
CA THR A 2 6.67 -32.29 -13.81
C THR A 2 7.00 -30.98 -13.09
N ASN A 3 6.38 -29.89 -13.53
CA ASN A 3 6.32 -28.58 -12.86
C ASN A 3 5.93 -28.73 -11.38
N VAL A 4 6.80 -28.37 -10.42
CA VAL A 4 6.41 -28.39 -8.99
C VAL A 4 6.92 -27.23 -8.12
N ASN A 5 7.56 -26.18 -8.65
CA ASN A 5 8.03 -25.07 -7.79
C ASN A 5 7.48 -23.69 -8.18
N GLN A 6 6.20 -23.61 -8.55
CA GLN A 6 5.49 -22.32 -8.72
C GLN A 6 4.37 -22.10 -7.69
N HIS A 7 4.09 -23.06 -6.80
CA HIS A 7 2.93 -22.99 -5.89
C HIS A 7 3.22 -22.48 -4.48
N GLN A 8 4.47 -22.15 -4.15
CA GLN A 8 4.81 -21.59 -2.84
C GLN A 8 5.77 -20.43 -3.05
N MET A 9 5.21 -19.24 -3.22
CA MET A 9 6.00 -18.04 -2.98
C MET A 9 6.41 -18.10 -1.50
N PRO A 10 7.72 -18.03 -1.16
CA PRO A 10 8.14 -18.12 0.23
C PRO A 10 7.49 -16.99 1.03
N LEU A 11 7.07 -17.28 2.26
CA LEU A 11 6.48 -16.28 3.16
C LEU A 11 7.29 -14.99 3.25
N GLN A 12 8.62 -15.11 3.19
CA GLN A 12 9.54 -13.97 3.14
C GLN A 12 9.27 -13.06 1.95
N HIS A 13 9.09 -13.61 0.75
CA HIS A 13 8.74 -12.81 -0.43
C HIS A 13 7.39 -12.11 -0.29
N VAL A 14 6.43 -12.72 0.41
CA VAL A 14 5.11 -12.11 0.66
C VAL A 14 5.24 -10.93 1.61
N ILE A 15 6.05 -11.07 2.66
CA ILE A 15 6.38 -10.01 3.61
C ILE A 15 7.13 -8.88 2.90
N ASP A 16 8.18 -9.19 2.13
CA ASP A 16 8.91 -8.21 1.31
C ASP A 16 7.99 -7.44 0.36
N ASN A 17 7.04 -8.14 -0.29
CA ASN A 17 6.08 -7.49 -1.19
C ASN A 17 5.15 -6.54 -0.43
N ALA A 18 4.72 -6.94 0.76
CA ALA A 18 3.90 -6.11 1.64
C ALA A 18 4.66 -4.89 2.15
N GLU A 19 5.90 -5.05 2.59
CA GLU A 19 6.75 -3.93 3.01
C GLU A 19 7.01 -2.95 1.86
N LYS A 20 7.28 -3.46 0.64
CA LYS A 20 7.40 -2.62 -0.55
C LYS A 20 6.10 -1.87 -0.87
N ALA A 21 4.95 -2.51 -0.70
CA ALA A 21 3.66 -1.86 -0.90
C ALA A 21 3.40 -0.77 0.15
N ILE A 22 3.77 -1.01 1.41
CA ILE A 22 3.70 0.00 2.49
C ILE A 22 4.61 1.18 2.19
N GLN A 23 5.84 0.92 1.73
CA GLN A 23 6.78 1.97 1.37
C GLN A 23 6.26 2.79 0.20
N ALA A 24 5.78 2.14 -0.87
CA ALA A 24 5.18 2.80 -2.02
C ALA A 24 3.97 3.66 -1.64
N ALA A 25 3.16 3.20 -0.67
CA ALA A 25 2.06 3.97 -0.10
C ALA A 25 2.56 5.25 0.57
N GLN A 26 3.53 5.15 1.49
CA GLN A 26 4.09 6.33 2.17
C GLN A 26 4.75 7.33 1.20
N ASP A 27 5.49 6.85 0.21
CA ASP A 27 6.09 7.68 -0.83
C ASP A 27 5.02 8.42 -1.64
N ALA A 28 3.95 7.72 -2.05
CA ALA A 28 2.84 8.32 -2.77
C ALA A 28 2.10 9.37 -1.92
N GLU A 29 1.85 9.09 -0.64
CA GLU A 29 1.23 10.04 0.28
C GLU A 29 2.07 11.31 0.45
N MET A 30 3.39 11.15 0.59
CA MET A 30 4.31 12.28 0.69
C MET A 30 4.34 13.08 -0.61
N ALA A 31 4.37 12.41 -1.76
CA ALA A 31 4.32 13.05 -3.07
C ALA A 31 3.01 13.82 -3.29
N VAL A 32 1.88 13.30 -2.81
CA VAL A 32 0.57 13.98 -2.85
C VAL A 32 0.60 15.22 -1.97
N ARG A 33 1.01 15.10 -0.69
CA ARG A 33 1.09 16.27 0.21
C ARG A 33 2.05 17.32 -0.32
N GLN A 34 3.21 16.91 -0.83
CA GLN A 34 4.18 17.84 -1.40
C GLN A 34 3.61 18.54 -2.63
N ALA A 35 2.90 17.83 -3.52
CA ALA A 35 2.25 18.43 -4.67
C ALA A 35 1.15 19.43 -4.27
N GLN A 36 0.41 19.16 -3.19
CA GLN A 36 -0.55 20.10 -2.61
C GLN A 36 0.14 21.35 -2.05
N LEU A 37 1.23 21.18 -1.30
CA LEU A 37 2.03 22.29 -0.75
C LEU A 37 2.64 23.15 -1.86
N ASP A 38 3.17 22.50 -2.90
CA ASP A 38 3.70 23.16 -4.11
C ASP A 38 2.59 23.80 -4.97
N SER A 39 1.31 23.56 -4.65
CA SER A 39 0.14 23.97 -5.45
C SER A 39 0.27 23.62 -6.93
N ASN A 40 0.89 22.46 -7.22
CA ASN A 40 1.19 22.03 -8.58
C ASN A 40 0.19 20.95 -9.04
N PRO A 41 -0.79 21.29 -9.91
CA PRO A 41 -1.84 20.36 -10.31
C PRO A 41 -1.33 19.20 -11.19
N GLN A 42 -0.26 19.41 -11.96
CA GLN A 42 0.33 18.32 -12.76
C GLN A 42 1.02 17.30 -11.86
N LYS A 43 1.79 17.76 -10.86
CA LYS A 43 2.38 16.86 -9.87
C LYS A 43 1.29 16.15 -9.07
N LEU A 44 0.23 16.86 -8.68
CA LEU A 44 -0.87 16.30 -7.90
C LEU A 44 -1.54 15.14 -8.65
N ALA A 45 -1.86 15.33 -9.94
CA ALA A 45 -2.44 14.27 -10.76
C ALA A 45 -1.54 13.03 -10.83
N SER A 46 -0.23 13.21 -11.06
CA SER A 46 0.73 12.10 -11.07
C SER A 46 0.83 11.41 -9.70
N SER A 47 0.85 12.18 -8.62
CA SER A 47 0.93 11.63 -7.25
C SER A 47 -0.35 10.86 -6.88
N ILE A 48 -1.53 11.30 -7.32
CA ILE A 48 -2.80 10.56 -7.14
C ILE A 48 -2.74 9.22 -7.89
N GLN A 49 -2.24 9.19 -9.12
CA GLN A 49 -2.06 7.93 -9.85
C GLN A 49 -1.07 6.98 -9.16
N GLN A 50 -0.01 7.52 -8.56
CA GLN A 50 0.92 6.74 -7.75
C GLN A 50 0.23 6.18 -6.50
N LEU A 51 -0.62 6.98 -5.85
CA LEU A 51 -1.40 6.56 -4.68
C LEU A 51 -2.40 5.45 -5.03
N GLU A 52 -3.12 5.56 -6.15
CA GLU A 52 -3.99 4.46 -6.64
C GLU A 52 -3.19 3.18 -6.94
N THR A 53 -1.99 3.33 -7.52
CA THR A 53 -1.11 2.18 -7.80
C THR A 53 -0.64 1.52 -6.51
N ALA A 54 -0.25 2.32 -5.51
CA ALA A 54 0.14 1.84 -4.19
C ALA A 54 -1.03 1.17 -3.45
N GLN A 55 -2.25 1.71 -3.54
CA GLN A 55 -3.45 1.07 -2.99
C GLN A 55 -3.67 -0.32 -3.59
N ARG A 56 -3.52 -0.47 -4.91
CA ARG A 56 -3.63 -1.78 -5.56
C ARG A 56 -2.53 -2.74 -5.08
N ALA A 57 -1.29 -2.25 -4.97
CA ALA A 57 -0.19 -3.06 -4.45
C ALA A 57 -0.43 -3.53 -3.01
N VAL A 58 -0.93 -2.64 -2.14
CA VAL A 58 -1.32 -2.96 -0.75
C VAL A 58 -2.44 -3.99 -0.71
N ALA A 59 -3.47 -3.85 -1.55
CA ALA A 59 -4.55 -4.82 -1.65
C ALA A 59 -4.07 -6.19 -2.14
N GLN A 60 -3.17 -6.22 -3.13
CA GLN A 60 -2.56 -7.46 -3.61
C GLN A 60 -1.67 -8.12 -2.56
N ALA A 61 -0.85 -7.36 -1.83
CA ALA A 61 -0.01 -7.87 -0.76
C ALA A 61 -0.87 -8.43 0.39
N ARG A 62 -1.95 -7.74 0.75
CA ARG A 62 -2.91 -8.20 1.76
C ARG A 62 -3.60 -9.50 1.34
N SER A 63 -3.98 -9.64 0.07
CA SER A 63 -4.55 -10.88 -0.46
C SER A 63 -3.55 -12.04 -0.44
N GLN A 64 -2.27 -11.78 -0.70
CA GLN A 64 -1.21 -12.78 -0.60
C GLN A 64 -0.98 -13.20 0.85
N LEU A 65 -0.90 -12.24 1.78
CA LEU A 65 -0.77 -12.53 3.21
C LEU A 65 -1.96 -13.35 3.74
N ASP A 66 -3.18 -13.06 3.30
CA ASP A 66 -4.37 -13.80 3.73
C ASP A 66 -4.36 -15.24 3.21
N ALA A 67 -3.87 -15.47 1.98
CA ALA A 67 -3.68 -16.81 1.43
C ALA A 67 -2.66 -17.64 2.23
N HIS A 68 -1.67 -16.97 2.82
CA HIS A 68 -0.61 -17.56 3.64
C HIS A 68 -0.90 -17.54 5.15
N ARG A 69 -2.03 -16.98 5.58
CA ARG A 69 -2.42 -16.87 7.00
C ARG A 69 -2.65 -18.23 7.66
N ASN A 70 -2.96 -19.25 6.87
CA ASN A 70 -3.12 -20.64 7.35
C ASN A 70 -1.79 -21.36 7.60
N ASP A 71 -0.66 -20.83 7.10
CA ASP A 71 0.66 -21.31 7.48
C ASP A 71 1.02 -20.78 8.88
N ALA A 72 1.65 -21.60 9.72
CA ALA A 72 1.85 -21.39 11.16
C ALA A 72 2.71 -20.16 11.58
N ASN A 73 2.96 -19.20 10.68
CA ASN A 73 3.79 -18.00 10.87
C ASN A 73 2.96 -16.77 11.26
N GLY A 74 2.02 -16.93 12.20
CA GLY A 74 0.97 -15.95 12.49
C GLY A 74 1.46 -14.60 13.03
N GLN A 75 2.61 -14.51 13.72
CA GLN A 75 3.01 -13.27 14.40
C GLN A 75 3.61 -12.22 13.45
N GLU A 76 4.52 -12.59 12.55
CA GLU A 76 5.09 -11.66 11.58
C GLU A 76 4.06 -11.23 10.53
N LEU A 77 3.27 -12.18 10.02
CA LEU A 77 2.22 -11.89 9.04
C LEU A 77 1.17 -10.93 9.62
N GLN A 78 0.85 -11.06 10.91
CA GLN A 78 -0.10 -10.18 11.58
C GLN A 78 0.43 -8.75 11.70
N GLN A 79 1.69 -8.56 12.11
CA GLN A 79 2.30 -7.22 12.17
C GLN A 79 2.30 -6.55 10.80
N VAL A 80 2.68 -7.28 9.75
CA VAL A 80 2.71 -6.75 8.37
C VAL A 80 1.30 -6.43 7.88
N GLN A 81 0.31 -7.27 8.21
CA GLN A 81 -1.09 -7.02 7.88
C GLN A 81 -1.65 -5.78 8.59
N GLU A 82 -1.26 -5.53 9.84
CA GLU A 82 -1.59 -4.31 10.56
C GLU A 82 -0.96 -3.08 9.91
N GLN A 83 0.31 -3.15 9.51
CA GLN A 83 0.99 -2.05 8.80
C GLN A 83 0.35 -1.76 7.43
N LEU A 84 0.00 -2.78 6.65
CA LEU A 84 -0.74 -2.61 5.39
C LEU A 84 -2.10 -1.95 5.62
N THR A 85 -2.79 -2.33 6.70
CA THR A 85 -4.09 -1.74 7.05
C THR A 85 -3.94 -0.27 7.43
N GLN A 86 -2.91 0.08 8.21
CA GLN A 86 -2.59 1.48 8.53
C GLN A 86 -2.22 2.29 7.29
N ALA A 87 -1.37 1.74 6.41
CA ALA A 87 -1.01 2.41 5.14
C ALA A 87 -2.26 2.64 4.27
N SER A 88 -3.15 1.65 4.18
CA SER A 88 -4.42 1.78 3.45
C SER A 88 -5.30 2.89 4.01
N GLN A 89 -5.46 2.98 5.33
CA GLN A 89 -6.26 4.02 5.97
C GLN A 89 -5.64 5.40 5.77
N THR A 90 -4.31 5.50 5.84
CA THR A 90 -3.62 6.79 5.70
C THR A 90 -3.73 7.30 4.26
N MET A 91 -3.55 6.42 3.26
CA MET A 91 -3.79 6.74 1.86
C MET A 91 -5.22 7.22 1.59
N ASP A 92 -6.23 6.58 2.19
CA ASP A 92 -7.65 6.98 2.07
C ASP A 92 -7.90 8.36 2.68
N ILE A 93 -7.27 8.67 3.82
CA ILE A 93 -7.30 9.99 4.44
C ILE A 93 -6.63 11.04 3.54
N VAL A 94 -5.47 10.73 2.95
CA VAL A 94 -4.75 11.66 2.06
C VAL A 94 -5.57 11.93 0.81
N ASP A 95 -6.13 10.90 0.18
CA ASP A 95 -7.03 11.03 -0.97
C ASP A 95 -8.27 11.87 -0.62
N GLY A 96 -8.93 11.57 0.50
CA GLY A 96 -10.09 12.32 0.98
C GLY A 96 -9.78 13.80 1.27
N ASN A 97 -8.59 14.11 1.80
CA ASN A 97 -8.13 15.48 2.01
C ASN A 97 -7.69 16.19 0.71
N THR A 98 -7.31 15.45 -0.33
CA THR A 98 -7.06 16.05 -1.65
C THR A 98 -8.35 16.45 -2.36
N LEU A 99 -9.42 15.67 -2.19
CA LEU A 99 -10.70 15.92 -2.85
C LEU A 99 -11.57 16.94 -2.10
N GLN A 100 -11.42 17.05 -0.77
CA GLN A 100 -12.11 18.08 0.02
C GLN A 100 -11.14 19.21 0.35
N PRO A 101 -11.14 20.34 -0.39
CA PRO A 101 -10.46 21.53 0.07
C PRO A 101 -11.03 21.87 1.44
N LYS A 102 -10.16 21.99 2.46
CA LYS A 102 -10.52 22.45 3.80
C LYS A 102 -11.46 23.65 3.64
N GLN A 103 -12.75 23.45 3.89
CA GLN A 103 -13.66 24.56 4.11
C GLN A 103 -13.26 25.13 5.46
N VAL A 104 -12.30 26.04 5.44
CA VAL A 104 -11.94 26.87 6.57
C VAL A 104 -13.19 27.70 6.87
N ARG A 105 -13.82 27.43 8.02
CA ARG A 105 -14.89 28.27 8.58
C ARG A 105 -14.27 29.42 9.35
#